data_AF-A0A6L7X956-F1
#
_entry.id   AF-A0A6L7X956-F1
#
_cell.length_a   1.000
_cell.length_b   1.000
_cell.length_c   1.000
_cell.angle_alpha   90.00
_cell.angle_beta   90.00
_cell.angle_gamma   90.00
#
_symmetry.space_group_name_H-M   'P 1'
#
loop_
_entity.id
_entity.type
_entity.pdbx_description
1 polymer ?
#
loop_
_entity_poly.entity_id
_entity_poly.type
_entity_poly.pdbx_seq_one_letter_code
_entity_poly.pdbx_strand_id
1 'polypeptide(L)'
;MPSSAAHEDVLERYLRPFHGRWTKRFPDEYYQELYRLKGWTWPGPGAIHPPIVGDITNDLVYARMADDLLDQLRLKNPKNPDGERKCKHHQWLTDDFGVQELREHMVGVTAIMRTIQDPDPVRAWKKFLTRLDHACPRKRNRYRFER
;
A
#
# COMPACT_ATOMS: atom_id res chain seq x y z
N MET A 1 -28.70 -11.00 -7.87
CA MET A 1 -27.92 -9.77 -7.62
C MET A 1 -28.22 -9.22 -6.23
N PRO A 2 -27.47 -9.64 -5.18
CA PRO A 2 -27.35 -8.88 -3.94
C PRO A 2 -25.86 -8.77 -3.54
N SER A 3 -25.11 -7.77 -4.03
CA SER A 3 -23.68 -7.63 -3.65
C SER A 3 -23.05 -6.24 -3.87
N SER A 4 -23.81 -5.18 -4.16
CA SER A 4 -23.23 -3.82 -4.26
C SER A 4 -23.17 -3.11 -2.89
N ALA A 5 -24.30 -3.06 -2.17
CA ALA A 5 -24.43 -2.33 -0.91
C ALA A 5 -23.42 -2.78 0.16
N ALA A 6 -23.33 -4.08 0.43
CA ALA A 6 -22.42 -4.61 1.46
C ALA A 6 -20.92 -4.37 1.19
N HIS A 7 -20.53 -4.07 -0.06
CA HIS A 7 -19.15 -3.73 -0.39
C HIS A 7 -18.89 -2.22 -0.29
N GLU A 8 -19.85 -1.41 -0.72
CA GLU A 8 -19.81 0.04 -0.54
C GLU A 8 -19.70 0.37 0.95
N ASP A 9 -20.45 -0.32 1.80
CA ASP A 9 -20.39 -0.21 3.26
C ASP A 9 -18.99 -0.47 3.84
N VAL A 10 -18.23 -1.40 3.26
CA VAL A 10 -16.85 -1.69 3.70
C VAL A 10 -15.93 -0.52 3.38
N LEU A 11 -16.03 0.04 2.17
CA LEU A 11 -15.15 1.13 1.75
C LEU A 11 -15.46 2.45 2.44
N GLU A 12 -16.70 2.68 2.85
CA GLU A 12 -17.08 3.82 3.70
C GLU A 12 -16.36 3.81 5.04
N ARG A 13 -16.16 2.61 5.63
CA ARG A 13 -15.34 2.48 6.84
C ARG A 13 -13.89 2.80 6.60
N TYR A 14 -13.35 2.55 5.40
CA TYR A 14 -11.95 2.84 5.07
C TYR A 14 -11.72 4.30 4.71
N LEU A 15 -12.66 4.97 4.06
CA LEU A 15 -12.40 6.24 3.37
C LEU A 15 -13.22 7.41 3.94
N ARG A 16 -12.53 8.52 4.22
CA ARG A 16 -13.17 9.78 4.60
C ARG A 16 -13.57 10.63 3.38
N PRO A 17 -14.54 11.56 3.53
CA PRO A 17 -14.97 12.44 2.44
C PRO A 17 -13.91 13.47 2.04
N PHE A 18 -13.06 13.90 2.96
CA PHE A 18 -11.98 14.87 2.73
C PHE A 18 -10.64 14.32 3.23
N HIS A 19 -9.52 14.73 2.63
CA HIS A 19 -8.21 14.30 3.11
C HIS A 19 -7.89 14.89 4.49
N GLY A 20 -7.37 14.06 5.40
CA GLY A 20 -6.86 14.50 6.68
C GLY A 20 -5.52 15.24 6.59
N ARG A 21 -5.04 15.73 7.74
CA ARG A 21 -3.69 16.29 7.87
C ARG A 21 -2.63 15.21 7.59
N TRP A 22 -1.49 15.63 7.08
CA TRP A 22 -0.36 14.72 6.92
C TRP A 22 0.12 14.25 8.31
N THR A 23 0.33 12.94 8.43
CA THR A 23 0.89 12.29 9.62
C THR A 23 1.72 11.12 9.12
N LYS A 24 2.91 10.92 9.70
CA LYS A 24 3.75 9.78 9.34
C LYS A 24 3.01 8.49 9.66
N ARG A 25 2.65 7.71 8.63
CA ARG A 25 2.00 6.40 8.76
C ARG A 25 2.95 5.24 8.46
N PHE A 26 3.86 5.43 7.51
CA PHE A 26 4.82 4.42 7.11
C PHE A 26 6.09 4.53 7.97
N PRO A 27 6.45 3.48 8.74
CA PRO A 27 7.69 3.46 9.51
C PRO A 27 8.90 3.33 8.60
N ASP A 28 10.06 3.84 9.03
CA ASP A 28 11.28 3.78 8.22
C ASP A 28 11.75 2.33 8.01
N GLU A 29 11.50 1.44 8.99
CA GLU A 29 11.82 0.00 8.91
C GLU A 29 11.19 -0.67 7.67
N TYR A 30 9.93 -0.32 7.33
CA TYR A 30 9.28 -0.84 6.12
C TYR A 30 10.07 -0.50 4.87
N TYR A 31 10.54 0.74 4.76
CA TYR A 31 11.32 1.15 3.59
C TYR A 31 12.75 0.61 3.63
N GLN A 32 13.38 0.48 4.79
CA GLN A 32 14.68 -0.17 4.94
C GLN A 32 14.62 -1.62 4.42
N GLU A 33 13.61 -2.37 4.84
CA GLU A 33 13.39 -3.75 4.41
C GLU A 33 13.05 -3.83 2.92
N LEU A 34 12.23 -2.92 2.39
CA LEU A 34 11.95 -2.85 0.97
C LEU A 34 13.24 -2.63 0.16
N TYR A 35 14.06 -1.64 0.53
CA TYR A 35 15.32 -1.36 -0.17
C TYR A 35 16.28 -2.55 -0.07
N ARG A 36 16.39 -3.19 1.11
CA ARG A 36 17.19 -4.41 1.32
C ARG A 36 16.77 -5.52 0.37
N LEU A 37 15.48 -5.85 0.30
CA LEU A 37 14.97 -6.91 -0.58
C LEU A 37 15.12 -6.57 -2.06
N LYS A 38 15.08 -5.29 -2.41
CA LYS A 38 15.30 -4.82 -3.78
C LYS A 38 16.78 -4.72 -4.15
N GLY A 39 17.70 -4.88 -3.20
CA GLY A 39 19.14 -4.71 -3.42
C GLY A 39 19.53 -3.25 -3.68
N TRP A 40 18.74 -2.30 -3.19
CA TRP A 40 18.96 -0.86 -3.35
C TRP A 40 19.64 -0.26 -2.12
N THR A 41 20.43 0.80 -2.32
CA THR A 41 21.03 1.56 -1.21
C THR A 41 19.96 2.32 -0.44
N TRP A 42 19.86 2.08 0.86
CA TRP A 42 18.96 2.82 1.75
C TRP A 42 19.37 4.31 1.84
N PRO A 43 18.52 5.27 1.42
CA PRO A 43 18.88 6.68 1.40
C PRO A 43 18.84 7.38 2.77
N GLY A 44 18.42 6.69 3.84
CA GLY A 44 18.27 7.27 5.17
C GLY A 44 16.83 7.68 5.51
N PRO A 45 16.55 7.95 6.81
CA PRO A 45 15.23 8.34 7.27
C PRO A 45 14.80 9.70 6.69
N GLY A 46 13.53 9.82 6.32
CA GLY A 46 12.97 11.07 5.76
C GLY A 46 13.36 11.39 4.32
N ALA A 47 14.10 10.50 3.64
CA ALA A 47 14.46 10.67 2.25
C ALA A 47 13.23 10.66 1.32
N ILE A 48 13.32 11.38 0.20
CA ILE A 48 12.34 11.33 -0.87
C ILE A 48 12.57 10.05 -1.68
N HIS A 49 11.59 9.15 -1.66
CA HIS A 49 11.67 7.90 -2.41
C HIS A 49 11.33 8.11 -3.90
N PRO A 50 12.00 7.41 -4.83
CA PRO A 50 11.65 7.42 -6.24
C PRO A 50 10.21 6.93 -6.50
N PRO A 51 9.55 7.36 -7.60
CA PRO A 51 8.15 6.99 -7.89
C PRO A 51 7.85 5.49 -7.86
N ILE A 52 8.80 4.66 -8.29
CA ILE A 52 8.69 3.19 -8.27
C ILE A 52 8.45 2.63 -6.86
N VAL A 53 8.98 3.26 -5.81
CA VAL A 53 8.72 2.85 -4.42
C VAL A 53 7.27 3.09 -4.05
N GLY A 54 6.67 4.17 -4.55
CA GLY A 54 5.24 4.44 -4.39
C GLY A 54 4.38 3.40 -5.11
N ASP A 55 4.75 3.00 -6.32
CA ASP A 55 4.03 1.97 -7.07
C ASP A 55 4.13 0.59 -6.42
N ILE A 56 5.31 0.23 -5.91
CA ILE A 56 5.50 -0.99 -5.10
C ILE A 56 4.63 -0.91 -3.84
N THR A 57 4.66 0.21 -3.11
CA THR A 57 3.85 0.37 -1.89
C THR A 57 2.35 0.28 -2.19
N ASN A 58 1.90 0.76 -3.34
CA ASN A 58 0.51 0.57 -3.79
C ASN A 58 0.15 -0.91 -3.94
N ASP A 59 1.05 -1.74 -4.48
CA ASP A 59 0.85 -3.20 -4.61
C ASP A 59 0.89 -3.92 -3.26
N LEU A 60 1.92 -3.66 -2.45
CA LEU A 60 2.17 -4.40 -1.22
C LEU A 60 1.21 -4.05 -0.09
N VAL A 61 0.63 -2.85 -0.13
CA VAL A 61 -0.20 -2.32 0.95
C VAL A 61 -1.63 -2.11 0.48
N TYR A 62 -1.89 -1.03 -0.26
CA TYR A 62 -3.28 -0.62 -0.54
C TYR A 62 -4.06 -1.63 -1.39
N ALA A 63 -3.42 -2.33 -2.33
CA ALA A 63 -4.08 -3.35 -3.16
C ALA A 63 -4.42 -4.64 -2.40
N ARG A 64 -3.97 -4.80 -1.15
CA ARG A 64 -4.12 -6.01 -0.33
C ARG A 64 -5.00 -5.80 0.89
N MET A 65 -5.31 -4.55 1.25
CA MET A 65 -6.14 -4.22 2.42
C MET A 65 -7.63 -4.53 2.20
N ALA A 66 -8.24 -4.02 1.12
CA ALA A 66 -9.65 -4.29 0.81
C ALA A 66 -9.93 -4.28 -0.70
N ASP A 67 -11.00 -4.96 -1.10
CA ASP A 67 -11.50 -4.96 -2.48
C ASP A 67 -11.74 -3.52 -2.96
N ASP A 68 -11.25 -3.18 -4.15
CA ASP A 68 -11.44 -1.88 -4.81
C ASP A 68 -10.85 -0.65 -4.08
N LEU A 69 -10.21 -0.82 -2.92
CA LEU A 69 -9.70 0.29 -2.10
C LEU A 69 -8.67 1.15 -2.85
N LEU A 70 -7.70 0.52 -3.49
CA LEU A 70 -6.64 1.26 -4.21
C LEU A 70 -7.21 2.10 -5.35
N ASP A 71 -8.25 1.63 -6.05
CA ASP A 71 -8.82 2.39 -7.17
C ASP A 71 -9.69 3.53 -6.66
N GLN A 72 -10.46 3.32 -5.58
CA GLN A 72 -11.14 4.43 -4.91
C GLN A 72 -10.16 5.48 -4.38
N LEU A 73 -9.02 5.07 -3.84
CA LEU A 73 -7.94 5.97 -3.44
C LEU A 73 -7.35 6.74 -4.63
N ARG A 74 -7.22 6.11 -5.81
CA ARG A 74 -6.76 6.75 -7.04
C ARG A 74 -7.79 7.74 -7.59
N LEU A 75 -9.08 7.42 -7.52
CA LEU A 75 -10.17 8.30 -7.92
C LEU A 75 -10.26 9.53 -7.01
N LYS A 76 -10.18 9.33 -5.69
CA LYS A 76 -10.16 10.44 -4.70
C LYS A 76 -8.89 11.28 -4.76
N ASN A 77 -7.77 10.68 -5.16
CA ASN A 77 -6.46 11.32 -5.21
C ASN A 77 -5.81 11.11 -6.60
N PRO A 78 -6.35 11.75 -7.65
CA PRO A 78 -5.87 11.59 -9.01
C PRO A 78 -4.47 12.21 -9.17
N LYS A 79 -3.74 11.73 -10.17
CA LYS A 79 -2.50 12.38 -10.60
C LYS A 79 -2.82 13.66 -11.38
N ASN A 80 -2.02 14.70 -11.20
CA ASN A 80 -2.02 15.89 -12.04
C ASN A 80 -1.32 15.58 -13.41
N PRO A 81 -1.31 16.53 -14.36
CA PRO A 81 -0.63 16.35 -15.65
C PRO A 81 0.86 15.97 -15.54
N ASP A 82 1.52 16.41 -14.47
CA ASP A 82 2.93 16.10 -14.19
C ASP A 82 3.14 14.72 -13.54
N GLY A 83 2.06 13.96 -13.31
CA GLY A 83 2.09 12.61 -12.74
C GLY A 83 2.18 12.57 -11.21
N GLU A 84 2.08 13.70 -10.54
CA GLU A 84 2.12 13.88 -9.09
C GLU A 84 0.73 13.88 -8.46
N ARG A 85 0.65 13.62 -7.16
CA ARG A 85 -0.61 13.70 -6.40
C ARG A 85 -0.53 14.83 -5.40
N LYS A 86 -1.63 15.58 -5.27
CA LYS A 86 -1.74 16.70 -4.33
C LYS A 86 -1.51 16.28 -2.87
N CYS A 87 -1.89 15.05 -2.52
CA CYS A 87 -1.72 14.51 -1.17
C CYS A 87 -1.35 13.01 -1.23
N LYS A 88 -1.09 12.39 -0.07
CA LYS A 88 -0.79 10.96 0.02
C LYS A 88 -2.07 10.14 0.24
N HIS A 89 -2.10 8.90 -0.25
CA HIS A 89 -3.30 8.04 -0.13
C HIS A 89 -3.74 7.80 1.32
N HIS A 90 -2.80 7.61 2.25
CA HIS A 90 -3.14 7.42 3.67
C HIS A 90 -3.89 8.60 4.30
N GLN A 91 -3.85 9.81 3.71
CA GLN A 91 -4.63 10.95 4.20
C GLN A 91 -6.13 10.78 3.93
N TRP A 92 -6.53 9.90 3.02
CA TRP A 92 -7.93 9.61 2.72
C TRP A 92 -8.50 8.48 3.57
N LEU A 93 -7.68 7.78 4.35
CA LEU A 93 -8.14 6.71 5.22
C LEU A 93 -8.78 7.27 6.48
N THR A 94 -9.88 6.71 6.96
CA THR A 94 -10.47 7.09 8.26
C THR A 94 -9.51 6.82 9.42
N ASP A 95 -9.58 7.63 10.49
CA ASP A 95 -8.63 7.52 11.60
C ASP A 95 -8.95 6.35 12.54
N ASP A 96 -10.21 5.95 12.64
CA ASP A 96 -10.74 4.90 13.49
C ASP A 96 -10.55 3.50 12.90
N PHE A 97 -10.71 3.34 11.59
CA PHE A 97 -10.64 2.01 10.95
C PHE A 97 -9.55 1.93 9.88
N GLY A 98 -9.57 2.78 8.85
CA GLY A 98 -8.66 2.67 7.72
C GLY A 98 -7.19 2.80 8.10
N VAL A 99 -6.86 3.72 9.02
CA VAL A 99 -5.49 3.89 9.55
C VAL A 99 -5.08 2.72 10.45
N GLN A 100 -6.00 2.16 11.24
CA GLN A 100 -5.73 1.00 12.09
C GLN A 100 -5.38 -0.22 11.23
N GLU A 101 -6.21 -0.54 10.23
CA GLU A 101 -5.98 -1.62 9.27
C GLU A 101 -4.67 -1.42 8.50
N LEU A 102 -4.37 -0.18 8.07
CA LEU A 102 -3.10 0.15 7.44
C LEU A 102 -1.92 -0.23 8.34
N ARG A 103 -1.99 0.12 9.63
CA ARG A 103 -0.94 -0.17 10.62
C ARG A 103 -0.76 -1.68 10.79
N GLU A 104 -1.84 -2.41 11.00
CA GLU A 104 -1.82 -3.86 11.20
C GLU A 104 -1.27 -4.59 9.97
N HIS A 105 -1.73 -4.22 8.77
CA HIS A 105 -1.22 -4.76 7.51
C HIS A 105 0.27 -4.48 7.34
N MET A 106 0.73 -3.25 7.59
CA MET A 106 2.17 -2.90 7.48
C MET A 106 3.05 -3.70 8.45
N VAL A 107 2.58 -3.95 9.67
CA VAL A 107 3.30 -4.81 10.63
C VAL A 107 3.45 -6.22 10.05
N GLY A 108 2.38 -6.78 9.48
CA GLY A 108 2.41 -8.10 8.83
C GLY A 108 3.37 -8.14 7.62
N VAL A 109 3.27 -7.17 6.71
CA VAL A 109 4.16 -7.07 5.54
C VAL A 109 5.62 -6.97 5.97
N THR A 110 5.93 -6.09 6.91
CA THR A 110 7.31 -5.88 7.40
C THR A 110 7.82 -7.12 8.13
N ALA A 111 6.97 -7.82 8.90
CA ALA A 111 7.32 -9.11 9.49
C ALA A 111 7.71 -10.14 8.42
N ILE A 112 6.92 -10.28 7.36
CA ILE A 112 7.23 -11.20 6.25
C ILE A 112 8.56 -10.81 5.58
N MET A 113 8.79 -9.52 5.31
CA MET A 113 10.05 -9.05 4.72
C MET A 113 11.27 -9.49 5.53
N ARG A 114 11.22 -9.30 6.87
CA ARG A 114 12.31 -9.69 7.79
C ARG A 114 12.63 -11.18 7.77
N THR A 115 11.65 -12.03 7.46
CA THR A 115 11.87 -13.49 7.37
C THR A 115 12.66 -13.92 6.13
N ILE A 116 12.94 -13.00 5.20
CA ILE A 116 13.63 -13.27 3.94
C ILE A 116 15.10 -12.87 4.05
N GLN A 117 15.98 -13.88 4.07
CA GLN A 117 17.42 -13.71 4.26
C GLN A 117 18.25 -14.14 3.03
N ASP A 118 17.64 -14.27 1.84
CA ASP A 118 18.39 -14.63 0.63
C ASP A 118 19.32 -13.47 0.23
N PRO A 119 20.63 -13.72 0.02
CA PRO A 119 21.58 -12.66 -0.34
C PRO A 119 21.40 -12.15 -1.77
N ASP A 120 20.70 -12.89 -2.63
CA ASP A 120 20.37 -12.46 -4.00
C ASP A 120 19.05 -11.68 -4.00
N PRO A 121 19.06 -10.39 -4.39
CA PRO A 121 17.85 -9.56 -4.36
C PRO A 121 16.71 -10.07 -5.24
N VAL A 122 17.01 -10.72 -6.38
CA VAL A 122 15.98 -11.23 -7.29
C VAL A 122 15.26 -12.41 -6.65
N ARG A 123 16.00 -13.35 -6.06
CA ARG A 123 15.42 -14.49 -5.33
C ARG A 123 14.76 -14.05 -4.03
N ALA A 124 15.34 -13.13 -3.29
CA ALA A 124 14.77 -12.55 -2.08
C ALA A 124 13.40 -11.95 -2.37
N TRP A 125 13.32 -11.09 -3.40
CA TRP A 125 12.08 -10.47 -3.83
C TRP A 125 11.02 -11.49 -4.25
N LYS A 126 11.40 -12.51 -5.03
CA LYS A 126 10.48 -13.59 -5.43
C LYS A 126 9.93 -14.35 -4.22
N LYS A 127 10.80 -14.74 -3.28
CA LYS A 127 10.40 -15.44 -2.04
C LYS A 127 9.47 -14.57 -1.19
N PHE A 128 9.78 -13.28 -1.06
CA PHE A 128 8.94 -12.31 -0.37
C PHE A 128 7.53 -12.25 -0.98
N LEU A 129 7.43 -12.02 -2.30
CA LEU A 129 6.14 -11.92 -2.98
C LEU A 129 5.33 -13.21 -2.85
N THR A 130 5.95 -14.39 -2.99
CA THR A 130 5.27 -15.67 -2.78
C THR A 130 4.67 -15.75 -1.37
N ARG A 131 5.45 -15.46 -0.32
CA ARG A 131 4.93 -15.49 1.07
C ARG A 131 3.84 -14.45 1.30
N LEU A 132 4.01 -13.25 0.74
CA LEU A 132 3.03 -12.18 0.86
C LEU A 132 1.73 -12.53 0.14
N ASP A 133 1.78 -13.11 -1.06
CA ASP A 133 0.60 -13.55 -1.80
C ASP A 133 -0.17 -14.65 -1.07
N HIS A 134 0.53 -15.55 -0.38
CA HIS A 134 -0.10 -16.56 0.46
C HIS A 134 -0.75 -15.96 1.72
N ALA A 135 -0.07 -15.06 2.42
CA ALA A 135 -0.55 -14.50 3.68
C ALA A 135 -1.60 -13.38 3.48
N CYS A 136 -1.42 -12.58 2.43
CA CYS A 136 -2.16 -11.35 2.15
C CYS A 136 -2.32 -11.21 0.62
N PRO A 137 -3.17 -12.03 -0.01
CA PRO A 137 -3.36 -11.98 -1.46
C PRO A 137 -3.89 -10.62 -1.89
N ARG A 138 -3.57 -10.22 -3.13
CA ARG A 138 -4.17 -9.05 -3.76
C ARG A 138 -5.69 -9.17 -3.72
N LYS A 139 -6.35 -8.08 -3.32
CA LYS A 139 -7.81 -7.99 -3.28
C LYS A 139 -8.35 -7.74 -4.67
N ARG A 140 -9.63 -8.08 -4.86
CA ARG A 140 -10.28 -7.96 -6.15
C ARG A 140 -10.37 -6.48 -6.54
N ASN A 141 -10.21 -6.23 -7.83
CA ASN A 141 -10.38 -4.91 -8.43
C ASN A 141 -11.40 -5.05 -9.58
N ARG A 142 -12.60 -4.50 -9.36
CA ARG A 142 -13.71 -4.41 -10.31
C ARG A 142 -13.63 -3.18 -11.20
N TYR A 143 -12.95 -2.13 -10.76
CA TYR A 143 -12.73 -0.90 -11.52
C TYR A 143 -11.45 -0.97 -12.34
N ARG A 144 -11.12 -2.12 -12.92
CA ARG A 144 -9.97 -2.24 -13.80
C ARG A 144 -10.25 -1.35 -15.02
N PHE A 145 -9.77 -0.12 -14.96
CA PHE A 145 -9.64 0.73 -16.13
C PHE A 145 -8.68 -0.03 -17.05
N GLU A 146 -9.22 -0.60 -18.13
CA GLU A 146 -8.43 -1.09 -19.24
C GLU A 146 -7.48 0.05 -19.62
N ARG A 147 -6.18 -0.23 -19.60
CA ARG A 147 -5.17 0.71 -20.08
C ARG A 147 -5.02 0.57 -21.57
#